data_AF-A0A147ESW1-F1
#
_entry.id   AF-A0A147ESW1-F1
#
_cell.length_a   1.000
_cell.length_b   1.000
_cell.length_c   1.000
_cell.angle_alpha   90.00
_cell.angle_beta   90.00
_cell.angle_gamma   90.00
#
_symmetry.space_group_name_H-M   'P 1'
#
loop_
_entity.id
_entity.type
_entity.pdbx_description
1 polymer ?
#
loop_
_entity_poly.entity_id
_entity_poly.type
_entity_poly.pdbx_seq_one_letter_code
_entity_poly.pdbx_strand_id
1 'polypeptide(L)'
;MPEGRIPLAEATIYLATTAKSNAAYNAINAAIADVRTGGFGRVPLHLRDAHYPGAKRLGHGKGYKYAHDSEIGIVTQQYLPDELVGRRYYEPTNHGAERDVSARLEKIRRILDGR
;
A
#
# COMPACT_ATOMS: atom_id res chain seq x y z
N MET A 1 -6.86 -34.79 19.07
CA MET A 1 -5.89 -34.05 19.91
C MET A 1 -6.64 -33.04 20.78
N PRO A 2 -6.62 -33.14 22.13
CA PRO A 2 -7.36 -32.24 23.02
C PRO A 2 -6.67 -30.88 23.28
N GLU A 3 -5.35 -30.77 23.10
CA GLU A 3 -4.58 -29.56 23.45
C GLU A 3 -4.74 -28.42 22.45
N GLY A 4 -5.12 -28.69 21.20
CA GLY A 4 -5.33 -27.66 20.18
C GLY A 4 -6.39 -26.62 20.57
N ARG A 5 -7.29 -26.95 21.50
CA ARG A 5 -8.28 -26.00 22.04
C ARG A 5 -7.64 -24.84 22.82
N ILE A 6 -6.42 -25.01 23.34
CA ILE A 6 -5.73 -24.01 24.17
C ILE A 6 -5.33 -22.78 23.33
N PRO A 7 -4.49 -22.91 22.27
CA PRO A 7 -4.15 -21.76 21.43
C PRO A 7 -5.37 -21.19 20.69
N LEU A 8 -6.37 -22.02 20.36
CA LEU A 8 -7.61 -21.55 19.74
C LEU A 8 -8.45 -20.69 20.69
N ALA A 9 -8.56 -21.07 21.97
CA ALA A 9 -9.26 -20.27 22.97
C ALA A 9 -8.57 -18.92 23.20
N GLU A 10 -7.24 -18.93 23.34
CA GLU A 10 -6.43 -17.71 23.47
C GLU A 10 -6.62 -16.77 22.26
N ALA A 11 -6.44 -17.28 21.04
CA ALA A 11 -6.62 -16.50 19.81
C ALA A 11 -8.05 -15.96 19.67
N THR A 12 -9.07 -16.75 20.03
CA THR A 12 -10.48 -16.33 19.97
C THR A 12 -10.75 -15.17 20.92
N ILE A 13 -10.29 -15.25 22.17
CA ILE A 13 -10.47 -14.18 23.16
C ILE A 13 -9.72 -12.91 22.73
N TYR A 14 -8.49 -13.06 22.21
CA TYR A 14 -7.72 -11.94 21.67
C TYR A 14 -8.46 -11.24 20.52
N LEU A 15 -8.94 -12.02 19.53
CA LEU A 15 -9.70 -11.49 18.40
C LEU A 15 -11.03 -10.88 18.82
N ALA A 16 -11.71 -11.44 19.83
CA ALA A 16 -12.97 -10.91 20.35
C ALA A 16 -12.78 -9.55 21.03
N THR A 17 -11.68 -9.36 21.77
CA THR A 17 -11.42 -8.17 22.58
C THR A 17 -10.59 -7.09 21.89
N THR A 18 -9.92 -7.39 20.77
CA THR A 18 -9.15 -6.39 20.01
C THR A 18 -10.04 -5.39 19.26
N ALA A 19 -9.47 -4.23 18.92
CA ALA A 19 -10.11 -3.24 18.06
C ALA A 19 -10.42 -3.85 16.68
N LYS A 20 -11.63 -3.58 16.17
CA LYS A 20 -12.07 -4.10 14.86
C LYS A 20 -11.85 -3.05 13.78
N SER A 21 -11.32 -3.49 12.65
CA SER A 21 -11.25 -2.72 11.42
C SER A 21 -11.30 -3.65 10.22
N ASN A 22 -12.11 -3.29 9.22
CA ASN A 22 -12.12 -3.91 7.90
C ASN A 22 -11.52 -2.97 6.83
N ALA A 23 -10.81 -1.90 7.23
CA ALA A 23 -10.30 -0.88 6.31
C ALA A 23 -9.37 -1.48 5.24
N ALA A 24 -8.41 -2.32 5.64
CA ALA A 24 -7.52 -3.01 4.71
C ALA A 24 -8.27 -3.99 3.79
N TYR A 25 -9.29 -4.68 4.31
CA TYR A 25 -10.16 -5.58 3.54
C TYR A 25 -10.95 -4.83 2.46
N ASN A 26 -11.55 -3.69 2.80
CA ASN A 26 -12.26 -2.87 1.83
C ASN A 26 -11.31 -2.25 0.81
N ALA A 27 -10.11 -1.84 1.23
CA ALA A 27 -9.09 -1.28 0.34
C ALA A 27 -8.68 -2.26 -0.77
N ILE A 28 -8.38 -3.52 -0.42
CA ILE A 28 -7.99 -4.52 -1.43
C ILE A 28 -9.17 -4.88 -2.33
N ASN A 29 -10.40 -4.96 -1.80
CA ASN A 29 -11.58 -5.22 -2.61
C ASN A 29 -11.85 -4.10 -3.61
N ALA A 30 -11.68 -2.83 -3.21
CA ALA A 30 -11.82 -1.69 -4.10
C ALA A 30 -10.75 -1.71 -5.21
N ALA A 31 -9.48 -1.99 -4.87
CA ALA A 31 -8.42 -2.12 -5.88
C ALA A 31 -8.68 -3.27 -6.87
N ILE A 32 -9.15 -4.43 -6.38
CA ILE A 32 -9.54 -5.57 -7.23
C ILE A 32 -10.73 -5.19 -8.12
N ALA A 33 -11.72 -4.47 -7.60
CA ALA A 33 -12.88 -4.03 -8.36
C ALA A 33 -12.49 -3.08 -9.51
N ASP A 34 -11.59 -2.12 -9.25
CA ASP A 34 -11.07 -1.22 -10.28
C ASP A 34 -10.39 -2.04 -11.39
N VAL A 35 -9.52 -3.00 -11.06
CA VAL A 35 -8.89 -3.89 -12.06
C VAL A 35 -9.92 -4.69 -12.85
N ARG A 36 -10.92 -5.30 -12.18
CA ARG A 36 -11.96 -6.12 -12.84
C ARG A 36 -12.85 -5.31 -13.78
N THR A 37 -13.06 -4.03 -13.49
CA THR A 37 -13.87 -3.13 -14.30
C THR A 37 -13.07 -2.41 -15.38
N GLY A 38 -11.78 -2.73 -15.55
CA GLY A 38 -10.91 -2.11 -16.54
C GLY A 38 -10.22 -0.83 -16.08
N GLY A 39 -10.37 -0.44 -14.81
CA GLY A 39 -9.65 0.63 -14.14
C GLY A 39 -8.21 0.22 -13.78
N PHE A 40 -7.43 -0.19 -14.77
CA PHE A 40 -5.99 -0.45 -14.63
C PHE A 40 -5.22 0.27 -15.74
N GLY A 41 -3.91 0.37 -15.55
CA GLY A 41 -3.04 1.10 -16.47
C GLY A 41 -1.70 0.42 -16.65
N ARG A 42 -0.84 1.03 -17.48
CA ARG A 42 0.53 0.55 -17.64
C ARG A 42 1.38 0.92 -16.42
N VAL A 43 2.28 0.02 -16.03
CA VAL A 43 3.29 0.35 -15.00
C VAL A 43 4.09 1.58 -15.46
N PRO A 44 4.21 2.63 -14.62
CA PRO A 44 5.04 3.80 -14.92
C PRO A 44 6.46 3.41 -15.30
N LEU A 45 7.06 4.09 -16.30
CA LEU A 45 8.36 3.69 -16.86
C LEU A 45 9.47 3.57 -15.82
N HIS A 46 9.50 4.50 -14.86
CA HIS A 46 10.50 4.53 -13.79
C HIS A 46 10.32 3.39 -12.76
N LEU A 47 9.18 2.69 -12.74
CA LEU A 47 8.96 1.54 -11.86
C LEU A 47 9.15 0.20 -12.57
N ARG A 48 9.41 0.19 -13.88
CA ARG A 48 9.64 -1.05 -14.63
C ARG A 48 11.04 -1.58 -14.38
N ASP A 49 11.16 -2.90 -14.44
CA ASP A 49 12.46 -3.57 -14.29
C ASP A 49 13.48 -3.08 -15.33
N ALA A 50 14.66 -2.74 -14.82
CA ALA A 50 15.78 -2.19 -15.58
C ALA A 50 16.84 -3.23 -15.96
N HIS A 51 16.72 -4.48 -15.48
CA HIS A 51 17.81 -5.47 -15.52
C HIS A 51 17.84 -6.36 -16.77
N TYR A 52 16.86 -6.28 -17.66
CA TYR A 52 16.80 -7.15 -18.83
C TYR A 52 17.40 -6.49 -20.10
N PRO A 53 17.90 -7.30 -21.07
CA PRO A 53 18.48 -6.79 -22.32
C PRO A 53 17.45 -6.03 -23.17
N GLY A 54 17.47 -4.71 -23.10
CA GLY A 54 16.53 -3.83 -23.80
C GLY A 54 15.88 -2.76 -22.93
N ALA A 55 15.94 -2.92 -21.60
CA ALA A 55 15.37 -1.97 -20.64
C ALA A 55 15.88 -0.53 -20.85
N LYS A 56 17.20 -0.34 -21.05
CA LYS A 56 17.81 0.98 -21.31
C LYS A 56 17.26 1.65 -22.56
N ARG A 57 17.06 0.89 -23.65
CA ARG A 57 16.52 1.42 -24.91
C ARG A 57 15.04 1.79 -24.77
N LEU A 58 14.30 1.06 -23.94
CA LEU A 58 12.88 1.30 -23.66
C LEU A 58 12.65 2.35 -22.55
N GLY A 59 13.73 2.90 -21.97
CA GLY A 59 13.66 3.88 -20.89
C GLY A 59 13.17 3.33 -19.55
N HIS A 60 13.19 2.02 -19.35
CA HIS A 60 12.75 1.40 -18.11
C HIS A 60 13.69 1.75 -16.95
N GLY A 61 13.10 2.02 -15.77
CA GLY A 61 13.81 2.43 -14.57
C GLY A 61 14.40 3.84 -14.64
N LYS A 62 14.36 4.53 -15.79
CA LYS A 62 14.86 5.89 -15.92
C LYS A 62 14.00 6.84 -15.09
N GLY A 63 14.63 7.59 -14.19
CA GLY A 63 13.93 8.52 -13.29
C GLY A 63 13.38 7.87 -12.02
N TYR A 64 13.66 6.58 -11.78
CA TYR A 64 13.34 5.94 -10.51
C TYR A 64 14.03 6.66 -9.36
N LYS A 65 13.29 6.96 -8.30
CA LYS A 65 13.87 7.51 -7.08
C LYS A 65 13.92 6.43 -6.01
N TYR A 66 15.11 6.11 -5.53
CA TYR A 66 15.31 5.11 -4.48
C TYR A 66 15.04 5.74 -3.11
N ALA A 67 14.00 5.27 -2.43
CA ALA A 67 13.51 5.91 -1.19
C ALA A 67 14.55 5.91 -0.06
N HIS A 68 15.43 4.91 0.00
CA HIS A 68 16.48 4.82 1.03
C HIS A 68 17.56 5.91 0.89
N ASP A 69 17.69 6.55 -0.28
CA ASP A 69 18.61 7.68 -0.46
C ASP A 69 18.02 9.00 0.05
N SER A 70 16.73 9.02 0.41
CA SER A 70 16.09 10.18 1.04
C SER A 70 16.28 10.17 2.55
N GLU A 71 16.49 11.35 3.15
CA GLU A 71 16.72 11.52 4.59
C GLU A 71 15.63 10.89 5.47
N ILE A 72 14.39 10.95 5.00
CA ILE A 72 13.21 10.47 5.73
C ILE A 72 12.70 9.10 5.25
N GLY A 73 13.34 8.49 4.25
CA GLY A 73 12.92 7.21 3.67
C GLY A 73 11.64 7.27 2.82
N ILE A 74 11.23 8.46 2.36
CA ILE A 74 10.02 8.71 1.56
C ILE A 74 10.40 9.64 0.42
N VAL A 75 9.95 9.33 -0.80
CA VAL A 75 10.25 10.15 -1.96
C VAL A 75 9.02 10.44 -2.81
N THR A 76 8.87 11.71 -3.18
CA THR A 76 7.80 12.16 -4.09
C THR A 76 8.08 11.65 -5.51
N GLN A 77 7.33 10.63 -5.90
CA GLN A 77 7.24 10.10 -7.26
C GLN A 77 5.86 9.46 -7.46
N GLN A 78 5.46 9.25 -8.72
CA GLN A 78 4.23 8.55 -9.04
C GLN A 78 4.41 7.04 -8.82
N TYR A 79 3.45 6.41 -8.14
CA TYR A 79 3.47 4.96 -7.88
C TYR A 79 2.37 4.21 -8.65
N LEU A 80 1.18 4.82 -8.76
CA LEU A 80 0.07 4.27 -9.54
C LEU A 80 0.23 4.59 -11.03
N PRO A 81 -0.36 3.79 -11.93
CA PRO A 81 -0.51 4.17 -13.35
C PRO A 81 -1.21 5.51 -13.53
N ASP A 82 -1.03 6.13 -14.70
CA ASP A 82 -1.59 7.45 -15.03
C ASP A 82 -3.12 7.49 -14.83
N GLU A 83 -3.79 6.41 -15.19
CA GLU A 83 -5.24 6.20 -15.09
C GLU A 83 -5.76 6.16 -13.64
N LEU A 84 -4.87 5.94 -12.67
CA LEU A 84 -5.19 5.79 -11.25
C LEU A 84 -4.54 6.86 -10.36
N VAL A 85 -3.91 7.88 -10.94
CA VAL A 85 -3.32 8.98 -10.17
C VAL A 85 -4.39 9.64 -9.29
N GLY A 86 -4.07 9.81 -8.01
CA GLY A 86 -4.99 10.36 -7.01
C GLY A 86 -5.94 9.35 -6.36
N ARG A 87 -6.00 8.11 -6.86
CA ARG A 87 -6.80 7.05 -6.23
C ARG A 87 -6.21 6.68 -4.86
N ARG A 88 -7.06 6.62 -3.84
CA ARG A 88 -6.73 6.17 -2.49
C ARG A 88 -7.70 5.05 -2.12
N TYR A 89 -7.16 3.89 -1.76
CA TYR A 89 -7.95 2.71 -1.40
C TYR A 89 -8.02 2.49 0.10
N TYR A 90 -6.90 2.70 0.79
CA TYR A 90 -6.79 2.47 2.22
C TYR A 90 -7.06 3.75 3.00
N GLU A 91 -8.20 3.79 3.68
CA GLU A 91 -8.59 4.82 4.63
C GLU A 91 -8.62 4.18 6.04
N PRO A 92 -7.53 4.32 6.82
CA PRO A 92 -7.43 3.69 8.15
C PRO A 92 -8.45 4.28 9.13
N THR A 93 -8.91 3.46 10.08
CA THR A 93 -9.71 3.94 11.21
C THR A 93 -8.83 4.56 12.29
N ASN A 94 -9.46 5.13 13.33
CA ASN A 94 -8.76 5.62 14.52
C ASN A 94 -8.81 4.61 15.69
N HIS A 95 -9.16 3.36 15.41
CA HIS A 95 -9.31 2.30 16.41
C HIS A 95 -8.01 1.52 16.59
N GLY A 96 -7.66 1.20 17.84
CA GLY A 96 -6.50 0.38 18.17
C GLY A 96 -5.22 0.86 17.46
N ALA A 97 -4.49 -0.09 16.86
CA ALA A 97 -3.23 0.16 16.17
C ALA A 97 -3.37 1.04 14.90
N GLU A 98 -4.56 1.13 14.29
CA GLU A 98 -4.74 1.95 13.09
C GLU A 98 -4.64 3.46 13.39
N ARG A 99 -4.80 3.88 14.65
CA ARG A 99 -4.61 5.29 15.04
C ARG A 99 -3.21 5.80 14.67
N ASP A 100 -2.18 5.02 14.98
CA ASP A 100 -0.79 5.38 14.70
C ASP A 100 -0.49 5.26 13.20
N VAL A 101 -1.12 4.29 12.53
CA VAL A 101 -1.04 4.13 11.07
C VAL A 101 -1.66 5.34 10.37
N SER A 102 -2.83 5.81 10.81
CA SER A 102 -3.53 6.98 10.28
C SER A 102 -2.67 8.23 10.38
N ALA A 103 -2.11 8.51 11.58
CA ALA A 103 -1.22 9.64 11.78
C ALA A 103 0.04 9.58 10.90
N ARG A 104 0.66 8.40 10.74
CA ARG A 104 1.83 8.22 9.87
C ARG A 104 1.46 8.35 8.39
N LEU A 105 0.34 7.77 7.97
CA LEU A 105 -0.13 7.80 6.60
C LEU A 105 -0.43 9.23 6.16
N GLU A 106 -1.06 10.05 7.00
CA GLU A 106 -1.31 11.46 6.70
C GLU A 106 -0.01 12.25 6.46
N LYS A 107 1.05 11.99 7.23
CA LYS A 107 2.36 12.59 6.98
C LYS A 107 2.95 12.15 5.64
N ILE A 108 2.89 10.84 5.34
CA ILE A 108 3.34 10.28 4.05
C ILE A 108 2.57 10.94 2.90
N ARG A 109 1.24 11.06 3.02
CA ARG A 109 0.39 11.66 1.98
C ARG A 109 0.78 13.11 1.70
N ARG A 110 1.07 13.92 2.72
CA ARG A 110 1.54 15.31 2.53
C ARG A 110 2.84 15.37 1.73
N ILE A 111 3.84 14.56 2.10
CA ILE A 111 5.12 14.47 1.39
C ILE A 111 4.91 14.05 -0.08
N LEU A 112 4.07 13.04 -0.31
CA LEU A 112 3.78 12.56 -1.67
C LEU A 112 2.98 13.57 -2.51
N ASP A 113 2.13 14.37 -1.87
CA ASP A 113 1.35 15.42 -2.52
C ASP A 113 2.16 16.74 -2.69
N GLY A 114 3.41 16.79 -2.20
CA GLY A 114 4.28 17.97 -2.28
C GLY A 114 3.88 19.12 -1.36
N ARG A 115 3.23 18.81 -0.22
CA ARG A 115 2.74 19.76 0.78
C ARG A 115 3.52 19.71 2.09
#